data_AF-A0A2J7PDF6-F1
#
_entry.id   AF-A0A2J7PDF6-F1
#
_cell.length_a   1.000
_cell.length_b   1.000
_cell.length_c   1.000
_cell.angle_alpha   90.00
_cell.angle_beta   90.00
_cell.angle_gamma   90.00
#
_symmetry.space_group_name_H-M   'P 1'
#
loop_
_entity.id
_entity.type
_entity.pdbx_description
1 polymer ?
#
loop_
_entity_poly.entity_id
_entity_poly.type
_entity_poly.pdbx_seq_one_letter_code
_entity_poly.pdbx_strand_id
1 'polypeptide(L)'
;MWLDSIKVMEKLQVLFAGYADYPPVAFVFMGNFLSSQQGSSHATTLKTRFKALGDLIAQFPELSEKSKFIFVPGPSDPASPNILPRMPLPKIITEDFQRKIPSSIFTSNPCRIQYCTQEIVVIREDLVSKMCRNTIHFPTSGEIPEHFAKTILCQAHLAPLPLSVCPVYWSFDRALHLYPLPDLVVTADQSNAFTTTYMDCQVMNPGSFPKNEFSFKIYIPAARRIEDSQIPND
;
A
#
# COMPACT_ATOMS: atom_id res chain seq x y z
N MET A 1 -4.25 5.45 3.56
CA MET A 1 -5.62 5.78 3.11
C MET A 1 -6.44 6.11 4.37
N TRP A 2 -6.72 7.39 4.66
CA TRP A 2 -7.28 7.80 5.96
C TRP A 2 -8.81 7.69 5.99
N LEU A 3 -9.33 6.61 6.57
CA LEU A 3 -10.76 6.30 6.64
C LEU A 3 -11.55 7.20 7.59
N ASP A 4 -10.87 7.93 8.47
CA ASP A 4 -11.47 8.92 9.35
C ASP A 4 -11.74 10.26 8.65
N SER A 5 -11.16 10.49 7.46
CA SER A 5 -11.44 11.66 6.65
C SER A 5 -12.72 11.48 5.84
N ILE A 6 -13.68 12.39 6.02
CA ILE A 6 -14.94 12.41 5.27
C ILE A 6 -14.66 12.51 3.76
N LYS A 7 -13.74 13.41 3.36
CA LYS A 7 -13.36 13.59 1.95
C LYS A 7 -12.83 12.31 1.31
N VAL A 8 -12.07 11.51 2.06
CA VAL A 8 -11.56 10.21 1.56
C VAL A 8 -12.71 9.25 1.32
N MET A 9 -13.69 9.18 2.23
CA MET A 9 -14.86 8.32 2.08
C MET A 9 -15.74 8.73 0.89
N GLU A 10 -15.96 10.03 0.69
CA GLU A 10 -16.68 10.57 -0.47
C GLU A 10 -15.97 10.24 -1.78
N LYS A 11 -14.65 10.45 -1.85
CA LYS A 11 -13.88 10.13 -3.06
C LYS A 11 -13.78 8.62 -3.31
N LEU A 12 -13.76 7.78 -2.27
CA LEU A 12 -13.89 6.32 -2.42
C LEU A 12 -15.26 5.93 -3.00
N GLN A 13 -16.34 6.63 -2.63
CA GLN A 13 -17.65 6.39 -3.22
C GLN A 13 -17.64 6.70 -4.73
N VAL A 14 -17.04 7.82 -5.13
CA VAL A 14 -16.86 8.18 -6.56
C VAL A 14 -16.02 7.14 -7.28
N LEU A 15 -14.92 6.68 -6.67
CA LEU A 15 -14.06 5.63 -7.22
C LEU A 15 -14.84 4.33 -7.47
N PHE A 16 -15.60 3.88 -6.48
CA PHE A 16 -16.40 2.66 -6.58
C PHE A 16 -17.54 2.81 -7.60
N ALA A 17 -18.19 3.97 -7.67
CA ALA A 17 -19.18 4.24 -8.70
C ALA A 17 -18.56 4.18 -10.11
N GLY A 18 -17.37 4.76 -10.31
CA GLY A 18 -16.68 4.73 -11.60
C GLY A 18 -16.24 3.34 -12.05
N TYR A 19 -15.93 2.44 -11.11
CA TYR A 19 -15.56 1.05 -11.39
C TYR A 19 -16.73 0.05 -11.31
N ALA A 20 -17.94 0.49 -11.00
CA ALA A 20 -19.08 -0.40 -10.82
C ALA A 20 -19.36 -1.22 -12.09
N ASP A 21 -19.27 -0.58 -13.27
CA ASP A 21 -19.50 -1.23 -14.57
C ASP A 21 -18.33 -2.13 -15.00
N TYR A 22 -17.10 -1.79 -14.59
CA TYR A 22 -15.86 -2.50 -14.94
C TYR A 22 -15.02 -2.79 -13.69
N PRO A 23 -15.45 -3.73 -12.84
CA PRO A 23 -14.76 -4.05 -11.60
C PRO A 23 -13.33 -4.52 -11.85
N PRO A 24 -12.32 -3.92 -11.21
CA PRO A 24 -10.95 -4.40 -11.31
C PRO A 24 -10.79 -5.74 -10.57
N VAL A 25 -9.74 -6.50 -10.90
CA VAL A 25 -9.46 -7.79 -10.24
C VAL A 25 -9.24 -7.62 -8.74
N ALA A 26 -8.55 -6.56 -8.33
CA ALA A 26 -8.29 -6.28 -6.92
C ALA A 26 -8.09 -4.78 -6.65
N PHE A 27 -8.57 -4.34 -5.49
CA PHE A 27 -8.19 -3.09 -4.86
C PHE A 27 -7.15 -3.38 -3.78
N VAL A 28 -5.99 -2.72 -3.85
CA VAL A 28 -4.93 -2.84 -2.84
C VAL A 28 -4.89 -1.56 -2.01
N PHE A 29 -5.48 -1.62 -0.82
CA PHE A 29 -5.49 -0.52 0.13
C PHE A 29 -4.29 -0.62 1.08
N MET A 30 -3.44 0.39 1.04
CA MET A 30 -2.27 0.50 1.90
C MET A 30 -2.53 1.51 3.02
N GLY A 31 -2.14 1.13 4.23
CA GLY A 31 -2.20 1.98 5.42
C GLY A 31 -1.35 3.26 5.29
N ASN A 32 -1.35 4.17 6.25
CA ASN A 32 -2.11 4.12 7.49
C ASN A 32 -3.60 4.32 7.23
N PHE A 33 -4.44 3.62 7.98
CA PHE A 33 -5.91 3.66 7.83
C PHE A 33 -6.58 4.78 8.63
N LEU A 34 -5.86 5.38 9.58
CA LEU A 34 -6.28 6.57 10.31
C LEU A 34 -5.28 7.71 10.10
N SER A 35 -5.76 8.94 10.11
CA SER A 35 -4.91 10.14 9.96
C SER A 35 -3.97 10.38 11.14
N SER A 36 -4.38 9.94 12.34
CA SER A 36 -3.69 10.20 13.59
C SER A 36 -3.78 9.01 14.55
N GLN A 37 -2.78 8.87 15.41
CA GLN A 37 -2.79 7.89 16.49
C GLN A 37 -3.68 8.40 17.62
N GLN A 38 -4.74 7.65 17.93
CA GLN A 38 -5.79 8.05 18.88
C GLN A 38 -5.61 7.37 20.25
N GLY A 39 -4.37 6.98 20.57
CA GLY A 39 -4.04 6.28 21.82
C GLY A 39 -4.88 5.01 22.03
N SER A 40 -5.52 4.87 23.20
CA SER A 40 -6.29 3.69 23.59
C SER A 40 -7.55 3.45 22.75
N SER A 41 -8.14 4.49 22.16
CA SER A 41 -9.35 4.39 21.34
C SER A 41 -9.07 4.07 19.87
N HIS A 42 -7.78 3.94 19.49
CA HIS A 42 -7.35 3.81 18.10
C HIS A 42 -7.90 2.54 17.43
N ALA A 43 -7.85 1.39 18.11
CA ALA A 43 -8.41 0.14 17.58
C ALA A 43 -9.93 0.20 17.42
N THR A 44 -10.64 0.78 18.39
CA THR A 44 -12.11 0.93 18.36
C THR A 44 -12.54 1.87 17.25
N THR A 45 -11.83 3.00 17.08
CA THR A 45 -12.08 3.95 16.01
C THR A 45 -11.86 3.28 14.65
N LEU A 46 -10.74 2.56 14.50
CA LEU A 46 -10.44 1.84 13.26
C LEU A 46 -11.52 0.80 12.93
N LYS A 47 -12.00 0.03 13.92
CA LYS A 47 -13.11 -0.92 13.75
C LYS A 47 -14.37 -0.23 13.21
N THR A 48 -14.74 0.91 13.80
CA THR A 48 -15.89 1.70 13.34
C THR A 48 -15.70 2.23 11.91
N ARG A 49 -14.48 2.66 11.55
CA ARG A 49 -14.18 3.16 10.20
C ARG A 49 -14.16 2.04 9.15
N PHE A 50 -13.65 0.86 9.50
CA PHE A 50 -13.78 -0.31 8.63
C PHE A 50 -15.25 -0.69 8.44
N LYS A 51 -16.08 -0.66 9.49
CA LYS A 51 -17.51 -0.89 9.34
C LYS A 51 -18.14 0.05 8.31
N ALA A 52 -17.85 1.35 8.41
CA ALA A 52 -18.33 2.35 7.44
C ALA A 52 -17.81 2.09 6.00
N LEU A 53 -16.56 1.68 5.84
CA LEU A 53 -16.02 1.27 4.54
C LEU A 53 -16.75 0.03 3.99
N GLY A 54 -17.03 -0.96 4.83
CA GLY A 54 -17.77 -2.15 4.45
C GLY A 54 -19.21 -1.81 4.05
N ASP A 55 -19.84 -0.86 4.76
CA ASP A 55 -21.15 -0.31 4.42
C ASP A 55 -21.14 0.39 3.06
N LEU A 56 -20.06 1.12 2.73
CA LEU A 56 -19.88 1.77 1.45
C LEU A 56 -19.70 0.76 0.30
N ILE A 57 -18.80 -0.21 0.45
CA ILE A 57 -18.52 -1.22 -0.60
C ILE A 57 -19.77 -2.07 -0.88
N ALA A 58 -20.56 -2.39 0.16
CA ALA A 58 -21.78 -3.16 0.00
C ALA A 58 -22.89 -2.45 -0.81
N GLN A 59 -22.78 -1.14 -1.05
CA GLN A 59 -23.66 -0.43 -1.98
C GLN A 59 -23.39 -0.80 -3.44
N PHE A 60 -22.22 -1.39 -3.73
CA PHE A 60 -21.78 -1.79 -5.06
C PHE A 60 -21.61 -3.32 -5.14
N PRO A 61 -22.70 -4.09 -5.31
CA PRO A 61 -22.66 -5.56 -5.23
C PRO A 61 -21.70 -6.17 -6.26
N GLU A 62 -21.66 -5.62 -7.48
CA GLU A 62 -20.76 -6.09 -8.55
C GLU A 62 -19.28 -6.04 -8.15
N LEU A 63 -18.85 -4.97 -7.47
CA LEU A 63 -17.50 -4.86 -6.96
C LEU A 63 -17.23 -5.91 -5.89
N SER A 64 -18.17 -6.13 -4.98
CA SER A 64 -18.00 -7.07 -3.87
C SER A 64 -17.87 -8.53 -4.34
N GLU A 65 -18.56 -8.88 -5.43
CA GLU A 65 -18.52 -10.22 -6.03
C GLU A 65 -17.27 -10.42 -6.93
N LYS A 66 -16.96 -9.45 -7.80
CA LYS A 66 -15.93 -9.61 -8.83
C LYS A 66 -14.53 -9.13 -8.41
N SER A 67 -14.43 -8.20 -7.45
CA SER A 67 -13.15 -7.63 -7.01
C SER A 67 -12.67 -8.23 -5.68
N LYS A 68 -11.35 -8.36 -5.50
CA LYS A 68 -10.73 -8.63 -4.19
C LYS A 68 -10.35 -7.34 -3.49
N PHE A 69 -10.43 -7.31 -2.16
CA PHE A 69 -10.05 -6.14 -1.36
C PHE A 69 -8.88 -6.49 -0.45
N ILE A 70 -7.67 -6.10 -0.84
CA ILE A 70 -6.43 -6.43 -0.13
C ILE A 70 -6.01 -5.26 0.76
N PHE A 71 -5.81 -5.51 2.04
CA PHE A 71 -5.43 -4.49 3.03
C PHE A 71 -4.03 -4.77 3.56
N VAL A 72 -3.11 -3.83 3.32
CA VAL A 72 -1.72 -3.87 3.79
C VAL A 72 -1.56 -2.87 4.93
N PRO A 73 -1.20 -3.30 6.15
CA PRO A 73 -1.10 -2.42 7.31
C PRO A 73 0.08 -1.45 7.18
N GLY A 74 -0.11 -0.20 7.61
CA GLY A 74 0.93 0.82 7.67
C GLY A 74 1.67 0.86 9.01
N PRO A 75 2.74 1.69 9.12
CA PRO A 75 3.54 1.83 10.33
C PRO A 75 2.78 2.41 11.55
N SER A 76 1.69 3.14 11.33
CA SER A 76 0.93 3.77 12.42
C SER A 76 -0.37 3.04 12.76
N ASP A 77 -0.65 1.93 12.10
CA ASP A 77 -1.86 1.13 12.34
C ASP A 77 -1.72 0.29 13.63
N PRO A 78 -2.84 -0.08 14.29
CA PRO A 78 -2.80 -0.75 15.58
C PRO A 78 -2.19 -2.15 15.53
N ALA A 79 -1.74 -2.60 16.70
CA ALA A 79 -1.35 -3.97 17.04
C ALA A 79 -0.07 -4.54 16.41
N SER A 80 0.60 -3.82 15.50
CA SER A 80 1.96 -4.16 15.08
C SER A 80 2.94 -3.09 15.54
N PRO A 81 4.06 -3.46 16.20
CA PRO A 81 5.14 -2.50 16.45
C PRO A 81 5.71 -2.01 15.11
N ASN A 82 6.44 -0.90 15.14
CA ASN A 82 7.11 -0.35 13.97
C ASN A 82 8.37 -1.15 13.60
N ILE A 83 8.21 -2.46 13.37
CA ILE A 83 9.24 -3.46 13.05
C ILE A 83 8.74 -4.29 11.88
N LEU A 84 9.58 -4.51 10.87
CA LEU A 84 9.25 -5.33 9.71
C LEU A 84 9.69 -6.80 9.89
N PRO A 85 9.01 -7.78 9.26
CA PRO A 85 7.67 -7.69 8.68
C PRO A 85 6.60 -7.46 9.75
N ARG A 86 5.57 -6.67 9.42
CA ARG A 86 4.41 -6.44 10.29
C ARG A 86 3.33 -7.47 10.04
N MET A 87 2.69 -7.89 11.12
CA MET A 87 1.55 -8.80 11.09
C MET A 87 0.31 -8.12 10.50
N PRO A 88 -0.63 -8.89 9.92
CA PRO A 88 -1.92 -8.36 9.51
C PRO A 88 -2.69 -7.74 10.68
N LEU A 89 -3.65 -6.87 10.35
CA LEU A 89 -4.53 -6.29 11.36
C LEU A 89 -5.28 -7.40 12.13
N PRO A 90 -5.41 -7.28 13.47
CA PRO A 90 -6.08 -8.29 14.29
C PRO A 90 -7.53 -8.54 13.89
N LYS A 91 -7.96 -9.81 14.00
CA LYS A 91 -9.33 -10.23 13.70
C LYS A 91 -10.40 -9.44 14.45
N ILE A 92 -10.14 -9.01 15.69
CA ILE A 92 -11.10 -8.21 16.47
C ILE A 92 -11.50 -6.89 15.77
N ILE A 93 -10.62 -6.34 14.93
CA ILE A 93 -10.86 -5.13 14.14
C ILE A 93 -11.50 -5.48 12.80
N THR A 94 -11.10 -6.59 12.18
CA THR A 94 -11.41 -6.90 10.78
C THR A 94 -12.58 -7.87 10.60
N GLU A 95 -12.98 -8.62 11.62
CA GLU A 95 -14.02 -9.68 11.55
C GLU A 95 -15.36 -9.16 11.02
N ASP A 96 -15.78 -7.97 11.44
CA ASP A 96 -17.06 -7.36 11.03
C ASP A 96 -17.03 -7.01 9.54
N PHE A 97 -15.89 -6.48 9.09
CA PHE A 97 -15.67 -6.15 7.68
C PHE A 97 -15.61 -7.40 6.82
N GLN A 98 -14.86 -8.44 7.24
CA GLN A 98 -14.73 -9.69 6.50
C GLN A 98 -16.05 -10.46 6.40
N ARG A 99 -16.90 -10.39 7.44
CA ARG A 99 -18.26 -10.96 7.39
C ARG A 99 -19.12 -10.28 6.33
N LYS A 100 -18.96 -8.96 6.15
CA LYS A 100 -19.73 -8.18 5.17
C LYS A 100 -19.17 -8.30 3.76
N ILE A 101 -17.85 -8.28 3.62
CA ILE A 101 -17.11 -8.36 2.36
C ILE A 101 -16.20 -9.60 2.41
N PRO A 102 -16.70 -10.79 2.03
CA PRO A 102 -15.94 -12.04 2.11
C PRO A 102 -14.75 -12.09 1.14
N SER A 103 -14.75 -11.25 0.11
CA SER A 103 -13.64 -11.09 -0.85
C SER A 103 -12.45 -10.28 -0.30
N SER A 104 -12.47 -9.91 0.99
CA SER A 104 -11.43 -9.11 1.63
C SER A 104 -10.32 -9.93 2.28
N ILE A 105 -9.08 -9.48 2.09
CA ILE A 105 -7.85 -10.14 2.55
C ILE A 105 -7.01 -9.12 3.31
N PHE A 106 -6.85 -9.33 4.62
CA PHE A 106 -5.93 -8.55 5.45
C PHE A 106 -4.60 -9.29 5.53
N THR A 107 -3.54 -8.67 5.04
CA THR A 107 -2.22 -9.31 4.86
C THR A 107 -1.13 -8.64 5.69
N SER A 108 0.07 -9.19 5.69
CA SER A 108 1.25 -8.62 6.33
C SER A 108 1.78 -7.40 5.58
N ASN A 109 2.75 -6.70 6.15
CA ASN A 109 3.52 -5.68 5.45
C ASN A 109 5.03 -5.92 5.65
N PRO A 110 5.81 -6.21 4.59
CA PRO A 110 5.39 -6.32 3.19
C PRO A 110 4.49 -7.54 2.93
N CYS A 111 3.92 -7.59 1.72
CA CYS A 111 3.25 -8.78 1.20
C CYS A 111 3.63 -9.01 -0.27
N ARG A 112 3.41 -10.23 -0.75
CA ARG A 112 3.62 -10.63 -2.15
C ARG A 112 2.30 -11.08 -2.74
N ILE A 113 1.99 -10.58 -3.93
CA ILE A 113 0.80 -10.90 -4.70
C ILE A 113 1.30 -11.59 -5.96
N GLN A 114 0.91 -12.84 -6.13
CA GLN A 114 1.17 -13.60 -7.34
C GLN A 114 -0.05 -13.51 -8.24
N TYR A 115 0.14 -13.10 -9.49
CA TYR A 115 -0.92 -13.03 -10.49
C TYR A 115 -0.45 -13.65 -11.80
N CYS A 116 -0.99 -14.84 -12.11
CA CYS A 116 -0.60 -15.65 -13.27
C CYS A 116 0.90 -15.99 -13.30
N THR A 117 1.70 -15.29 -14.09
CA THR A 117 3.15 -15.49 -14.17
C THR A 117 3.94 -14.36 -13.52
N GLN A 118 3.25 -13.37 -12.95
CA GLN A 118 3.85 -12.14 -12.45
C GLN A 118 3.88 -12.11 -10.93
N GLU A 119 5.00 -11.63 -10.40
CA GLU A 119 5.19 -11.38 -8.98
C GLU A 119 5.12 -9.88 -8.67
N ILE A 120 4.25 -9.51 -7.74
CA ILE A 120 4.05 -8.13 -7.29
C ILE A 120 4.37 -8.06 -5.80
N VAL A 121 5.40 -7.30 -5.44
CA VAL A 121 5.80 -7.09 -4.04
C VAL A 121 5.26 -5.75 -3.57
N VAL A 122 4.52 -5.73 -2.46
CA VAL A 122 3.91 -4.51 -1.91
C VAL A 122 4.48 -4.24 -0.53
N ILE A 123 4.95 -3.02 -0.31
CA ILE A 123 5.41 -2.56 1.00
C ILE A 123 4.84 -1.17 1.29
N ARG A 124 4.35 -1.00 2.53
CA ARG A 124 3.93 0.30 3.06
C ARG A 124 4.94 0.78 4.11
N GLU A 125 5.86 1.63 3.69
CA GLU A 125 6.87 2.22 4.56
C GLU A 125 7.42 3.51 3.94
N ASP A 126 7.82 4.48 4.75
CA ASP A 126 8.35 5.78 4.27
C ASP A 126 9.85 5.64 3.91
N LEU A 127 10.16 4.72 2.99
CA LEU A 127 11.51 4.29 2.64
C LEU A 127 12.34 5.36 1.95
N VAL A 128 11.78 6.10 0.99
CA VAL A 128 12.49 7.16 0.27
C VAL A 128 12.97 8.21 1.26
N SER A 129 12.07 8.62 2.15
CA SER A 129 12.39 9.60 3.20
C SER A 129 13.46 9.08 4.16
N LYS A 130 13.39 7.79 4.56
CA LYS A 130 14.42 7.17 5.42
C LYS A 130 15.77 7.06 4.73
N MET A 131 15.82 6.70 3.45
CA MET A 131 17.05 6.64 2.68
C MET A 131 17.68 8.01 2.50
N CYS A 132 16.90 9.03 2.12
CA CYS A 132 17.40 10.39 1.97
C CYS A 132 18.00 10.95 3.27
N ARG A 133 17.43 10.60 4.44
CA ARG A 133 17.98 11.02 5.74
C ARG A 133 19.27 10.31 6.14
N ASN A 134 19.55 9.14 5.55
CA ASN A 134 20.71 8.31 5.89
C ASN A 134 21.70 8.19 4.73
N THR A 135 21.53 8.99 3.68
CA THR A 135 22.49 9.01 2.57
C THR A 135 23.78 9.70 3.01
N ILE A 136 24.92 9.17 2.59
CA ILE A 136 26.23 9.80 2.82
C ILE A 136 26.37 11.03 1.91
N HIS A 137 25.93 10.90 0.65
CA HIS A 137 25.94 11.97 -0.33
C HIS A 137 24.60 12.04 -1.04
N PHE A 138 24.10 13.25 -1.24
CA PHE A 138 22.95 13.45 -2.11
C PHE A 138 23.35 13.21 -3.57
N PRO A 139 22.50 12.55 -4.37
CA PRO A 139 22.77 12.34 -5.79
C PRO A 139 22.89 13.70 -6.49
N THR A 140 23.97 13.87 -7.25
CA THR A 140 24.27 15.13 -7.96
C THR A 140 23.52 15.26 -9.29
N SER A 141 23.04 14.15 -9.84
CA SER A 141 22.32 14.10 -11.11
C SER A 141 21.26 13.00 -11.07
N GLY A 142 20.16 13.17 -11.80
CA GLY A 142 19.06 12.22 -11.87
C GLY A 142 18.00 12.40 -10.78
N GLU A 143 16.83 11.85 -11.03
CA GLU A 143 15.68 11.95 -10.13
C GLU A 143 15.81 11.00 -8.93
N ILE A 144 15.37 11.44 -7.76
CA ILE A 144 15.44 10.64 -6.52
C ILE A 144 14.76 9.27 -6.66
N PRO A 145 13.56 9.15 -7.28
CA PRO A 145 12.93 7.85 -7.55
C PRO A 145 13.79 6.86 -8.33
N GLU A 146 14.59 7.32 -9.29
CA GLU A 146 15.43 6.43 -10.09
C GLU A 146 16.58 5.86 -9.29
N HIS A 147 17.23 6.70 -8.47
CA HIS A 147 18.26 6.24 -7.55
C HIS A 147 17.71 5.33 -6.47
N PHE A 148 16.51 5.62 -5.98
CA PHE A 148 15.79 4.77 -5.05
C PHE A 148 15.53 3.38 -5.64
N ALA A 149 14.94 3.31 -6.84
CA ALA A 149 14.66 2.06 -7.53
C ALA A 149 15.95 1.25 -7.77
N LYS A 150 17.01 1.90 -8.26
CA LYS A 150 18.33 1.27 -8.43
C LYS A 150 18.86 0.71 -7.11
N THR A 151 18.73 1.46 -6.01
CA THR A 151 19.24 1.04 -4.70
C THR A 151 18.53 -0.21 -4.20
N ILE A 152 17.19 -0.24 -4.18
CA ILE A 152 16.44 -1.40 -3.65
C ILE A 152 16.64 -2.66 -4.52
N LEU A 153 16.71 -2.50 -5.84
CA LEU A 153 16.85 -3.62 -6.77
C LEU A 153 18.28 -4.17 -6.80
N CYS A 154 19.31 -3.31 -6.84
CA CYS A 154 20.70 -3.75 -6.79
C CYS A 154 21.08 -4.37 -5.44
N GLN A 155 20.50 -3.88 -4.34
CA GLN A 155 20.68 -4.50 -3.01
C GLN A 155 19.81 -5.75 -2.82
N ALA A 156 18.89 -6.03 -3.76
CA ALA A 156 17.91 -7.10 -3.69
C ALA A 156 17.19 -7.18 -2.32
N HIS A 157 16.89 -6.02 -1.72
CA HIS A 157 16.28 -5.90 -0.40
C HIS A 157 15.34 -4.70 -0.37
N LEU A 158 14.15 -4.85 0.23
CA LEU A 158 13.16 -3.78 0.33
C LEU A 158 13.60 -2.62 1.22
N ALA A 159 14.39 -2.90 2.25
CA ALA A 159 14.87 -1.91 3.21
C ALA A 159 16.38 -2.08 3.49
N PRO A 160 17.27 -1.69 2.56
CA PRO A 160 18.72 -1.74 2.74
C PRO A 160 19.19 -0.59 3.65
N LEU A 161 18.72 -0.60 4.90
CA LEU A 161 18.97 0.41 5.91
C LEU A 161 19.41 -0.25 7.22
N PRO A 162 20.19 0.45 8.07
CA PRO A 162 20.54 -0.07 9.38
C PRO A 162 19.29 -0.35 10.26
N LEU A 163 19.39 -1.32 11.15
CA LEU A 163 18.30 -1.71 12.08
C LEU A 163 17.83 -0.56 12.99
N SER A 164 18.70 0.42 13.26
CA SER A 164 18.35 1.63 14.02
C SER A 164 17.37 2.54 13.28
N VAL A 165 17.37 2.49 11.95
CA VAL A 165 16.52 3.31 11.07
C VAL A 165 15.28 2.53 10.64
N CYS A 166 15.48 1.26 10.26
CA CYS A 166 14.43 0.37 9.84
C CYS A 166 14.54 -0.95 10.60
N PRO A 167 13.88 -1.07 11.76
CA PRO A 167 13.93 -2.29 12.56
C PRO A 167 13.33 -3.47 11.81
N VAL A 168 14.05 -4.59 11.82
CA VAL A 168 13.62 -5.86 11.22
C VAL A 168 13.76 -6.97 12.25
N TYR A 169 12.78 -7.88 12.31
CA TYR A 169 12.92 -9.12 13.06
C TYR A 169 14.00 -9.99 12.41
N TRP A 170 15.10 -10.23 13.12
CA TRP A 170 16.28 -10.93 12.57
C TRP A 170 15.93 -12.27 11.91
N SER A 171 15.04 -13.06 12.52
CA SER A 171 14.62 -14.37 11.98
C SER A 171 13.81 -14.28 10.68
N PHE A 172 13.23 -13.11 10.38
CA PHE A 172 12.32 -12.87 9.25
C PHE A 172 12.88 -11.90 8.20
N ASP A 173 14.17 -11.55 8.27
CA ASP A 173 14.82 -10.64 7.31
C ASP A 173 14.64 -11.10 5.86
N ARG A 174 14.70 -12.42 5.62
CA ARG A 174 14.45 -13.04 4.31
C ARG A 174 13.14 -12.61 3.63
N ALA A 175 12.12 -12.22 4.41
CA ALA A 175 10.82 -11.81 3.87
C ALA A 175 10.88 -10.46 3.14
N LEU A 176 11.93 -9.66 3.38
CA LEU A 176 12.18 -8.38 2.75
C LEU A 176 13.08 -8.49 1.52
N HIS A 177 13.59 -9.68 1.19
CA HIS A 177 14.42 -9.89 0.01
C HIS A 177 13.62 -9.65 -1.27
N LEU A 178 14.29 -9.15 -2.30
CA LEU A 178 13.79 -8.99 -3.66
C LEU A 178 14.52 -9.92 -4.63
N TYR A 179 15.12 -11.00 -4.14
CA TYR A 179 15.76 -12.02 -4.99
C TYR A 179 14.93 -13.31 -4.99
N PRO A 180 14.54 -13.84 -6.18
CA PRO A 180 14.71 -13.24 -7.52
C PRO A 180 13.90 -11.94 -7.69
N LEU A 181 14.30 -11.10 -8.66
CA LEU A 181 13.63 -9.82 -8.91
C LEU A 181 12.18 -10.04 -9.34
N PRO A 182 11.21 -9.34 -8.73
CA PRO A 182 9.80 -9.43 -9.12
C PRO A 182 9.54 -8.62 -10.41
N ASP A 183 8.35 -8.78 -11.00
CA ASP A 183 7.93 -7.93 -12.13
C ASP A 183 7.60 -6.50 -11.67
N LEU A 184 7.05 -6.36 -10.44
CA LEU A 184 6.59 -5.09 -9.91
C LEU A 184 6.85 -4.96 -8.40
N VAL A 185 7.45 -3.85 -7.98
CA VAL A 185 7.57 -3.43 -6.58
C VAL A 185 6.73 -2.18 -6.35
N VAL A 186 5.78 -2.28 -5.42
CA VAL A 186 4.93 -1.17 -4.99
C VAL A 186 5.42 -0.67 -3.64
N THR A 187 6.06 0.50 -3.65
CA THR A 187 6.54 1.17 -2.45
C THR A 187 5.58 2.31 -2.11
N ALA A 188 4.62 2.06 -1.21
CA ALA A 188 3.75 3.13 -0.74
C ALA A 188 4.47 3.98 0.31
N ASP A 189 4.91 5.15 -0.12
CA ASP A 189 5.55 6.18 0.70
C ASP A 189 4.66 7.44 0.71
N GLN A 190 4.86 8.30 1.71
CA GLN A 190 4.28 9.64 1.76
C GLN A 190 4.93 10.63 0.77
N SER A 191 6.04 10.26 0.14
CA SER A 191 6.66 11.04 -0.93
C SER A 191 5.78 11.12 -2.19
N ASN A 192 6.18 11.97 -3.14
CA ASN A 192 5.45 12.17 -4.39
C ASN A 192 5.29 10.85 -5.16
N ALA A 193 4.18 10.73 -5.89
CA ALA A 193 3.93 9.57 -6.73
C ALA A 193 4.97 9.49 -7.85
N PHE A 194 5.46 8.29 -8.16
CA PHE A 194 6.42 8.06 -9.23
C PHE A 194 6.28 6.65 -9.82
N THR A 195 6.81 6.48 -11.02
CA THR A 195 6.97 5.19 -11.67
C THR A 195 8.30 5.16 -12.39
N THR A 196 9.07 4.11 -12.15
CA THR A 196 10.38 3.90 -12.74
C THR A 196 10.53 2.43 -13.11
N THR A 197 11.33 2.14 -14.13
CA THR A 197 11.67 0.76 -14.49
C THR A 197 13.19 0.60 -14.44
N TYR A 198 13.66 -0.51 -13.86
CA TYR A 198 15.08 -0.84 -13.82
C TYR A 198 15.26 -2.36 -13.80
N MET A 199 16.18 -2.90 -14.62
CA MET A 199 16.41 -4.35 -14.77
C MET A 199 15.12 -5.15 -15.02
N ASP A 200 14.26 -4.65 -15.92
CA ASP A 200 12.94 -5.23 -16.24
C ASP A 200 11.95 -5.38 -15.07
N CYS A 201 12.30 -4.84 -13.89
CA CYS A 201 11.40 -4.69 -12.75
C CYS A 201 10.83 -3.27 -12.73
N GLN A 202 9.51 -3.15 -12.61
CA GLN A 202 8.86 -1.87 -12.42
C GLN A 202 8.83 -1.53 -10.92
N VAL A 203 9.09 -0.28 -10.57
CA VAL A 203 8.96 0.24 -9.21
C VAL A 203 8.03 1.44 -9.24
N MET A 204 6.99 1.41 -8.40
CA MET A 204 6.05 2.51 -8.31
C MET A 204 5.73 2.91 -6.88
N ASN A 205 5.48 4.20 -6.71
CA ASN A 205 4.85 4.75 -5.53
C ASN A 205 3.53 5.43 -5.94
N PRO A 206 2.37 5.00 -5.42
CA PRO A 206 1.10 5.69 -5.67
C PRO A 206 1.00 7.04 -4.94
N GLY A 207 1.88 7.30 -3.97
CA GLY A 207 1.82 8.47 -3.11
C GLY A 207 0.70 8.42 -2.07
N SER A 208 0.60 9.47 -1.27
CA SER A 208 -0.42 9.57 -0.23
C SER A 208 -1.75 10.05 -0.81
N PHE A 209 -2.72 9.14 -0.97
CA PHE A 209 -4.08 9.41 -1.47
C PHE A 209 -4.72 10.74 -0.98
N PRO A 210 -4.85 11.02 0.34
CA PRO A 210 -5.48 12.27 0.79
C PRO A 210 -4.63 13.53 0.60
N LYS A 211 -3.32 13.40 0.37
CA LYS A 211 -2.39 14.54 0.24
C LYS A 211 -2.09 14.87 -1.22
N ASN A 212 -2.16 13.88 -2.11
CA ASN A 212 -1.84 14.00 -3.52
C ASN A 212 -3.12 14.04 -4.37
N GLU A 213 -4.05 14.92 -4.00
CA GLU A 213 -5.29 15.16 -4.75
C GLU A 213 -6.09 13.90 -5.14
N PHE A 214 -6.13 12.90 -4.24
CA PHE A 214 -6.81 11.62 -4.47
C PHE A 214 -6.27 10.83 -5.68
N SER A 215 -4.98 10.94 -5.97
CA SER A 215 -4.30 10.13 -6.97
C SER A 215 -4.13 8.68 -6.54
N PHE A 216 -4.25 7.75 -7.48
CA PHE A 216 -3.94 6.35 -7.30
C PHE A 216 -3.32 5.79 -8.59
N LYS A 217 -2.70 4.60 -8.49
CA LYS A 217 -2.10 3.92 -9.63
C LYS A 217 -2.86 2.65 -9.96
N ILE A 218 -2.97 2.38 -11.26
CA ILE A 218 -3.57 1.16 -11.81
C ILE A 218 -2.45 0.36 -12.44
N TYR A 219 -2.36 -0.92 -12.10
CA TYR A 219 -1.48 -1.85 -12.81
C TYR A 219 -2.32 -2.77 -13.68
N ILE A 220 -2.03 -2.80 -14.98
CA ILE A 220 -2.67 -3.68 -15.96
C ILE A 220 -1.72 -4.84 -16.23
N PRO A 221 -1.91 -6.02 -15.62
CA PRO A 221 -0.93 -7.11 -15.69
C PRO A 221 -0.77 -7.65 -17.11
N ALA A 222 -1.84 -7.70 -17.90
CA ALA A 222 -1.81 -8.20 -19.28
C ALA A 222 -0.86 -7.41 -20.18
N ALA A 223 -0.77 -6.08 -19.99
CA ALA A 223 0.10 -5.19 -20.75
C ALA A 223 1.40 -4.82 -20.00
N ARG A 224 1.56 -5.26 -18.74
CA ARG A 224 2.62 -4.83 -17.81
C ARG A 224 2.75 -3.30 -17.79
N ARG A 225 1.60 -2.60 -17.77
CA ARG A 225 1.51 -1.14 -17.84
C ARG A 225 0.99 -0.58 -16.53
N ILE A 226 1.62 0.50 -16.07
CA ILE A 226 1.15 1.30 -14.96
C ILE A 226 0.48 2.56 -15.52
N GLU A 227 -0.70 2.87 -15.01
CA GLU A 227 -1.43 4.09 -15.34
C GLU A 227 -1.64 4.92 -14.08
N ASP A 228 -1.51 6.23 -14.25
CA ASP A 228 -1.85 7.21 -13.24
C ASP A 228 -3.31 7.61 -13.37
N SER A 229 -4.01 7.67 -12.25
CA SER A 229 -5.40 8.09 -12.20
C SER A 229 -5.64 8.99 -11.01
N GLN A 230 -6.55 9.93 -11.19
CA GLN A 230 -6.88 10.93 -10.20
C GLN A 230 -8.38 11.12 -10.18
N ILE A 231 -8.95 11.21 -8.99
CA ILE A 231 -10.37 11.46 -8.83
C ILE A 231 -10.59 12.98 -8.95
N PRO A 232 -11.45 13.45 -9.88
CA PRO A 232 -11.73 14.88 -10.03
C PRO A 232 -12.20 15.51 -8.73
N ASN A 233 -11.90 16.80 -8.52
CA ASN A 233 -12.26 17.52 -7.30
C ASN A 233 -13.75 17.93 -7.24
N ASP A 234 -14.46 17.87 -8.37
CA ASP A 234 -15.87 18.23 -8.50
C ASP A 234 -16.80 17.44 -7.55
#